data_AF-A0A4R6YIJ7-F1
#
_entry.id   AF-A0A4R6YIJ7-F1
#
_cell.length_a   1.000
_cell.length_b   1.000
_cell.length_c   1.000
_cell.angle_alpha   90.00
_cell.angle_beta   90.00
_cell.angle_gamma   90.00
#
_symmetry.space_group_name_H-M   'P 1'
#
loop_
_entity.id
_entity.type
_entity.pdbx_description
1 polymer ?
#
loop_
_entity_poly.entity_id
_entity_poly.type
_entity_poly.pdbx_seq_one_letter_code
_entity_poly.pdbx_strand_id
1 'polypeptide(L)'
;MSCYWLETFERQGAVENVLIGLALIAFSVWYFRHLTRRDRAFRKSRFERTNTHGVLEFENYEEARRFEVEEAKIGALYRLGVGVGIAMLVGVVFIIATVGPLFE
;
A
#
# COMPACT_ATOMS: atom_id res chain seq x y z
N MET A 1 14.61 43.95 -0.82
CA MET A 1 15.42 42.71 -0.71
C MET A 1 14.79 41.65 0.22
N SER A 2 13.88 42.02 1.14
CA SER A 2 13.26 41.08 2.11
C SER A 2 12.13 40.19 1.56
N CYS A 3 11.41 40.59 0.49
CA CYS A 3 10.27 39.80 -0.02
C CYS A 3 10.71 38.58 -0.84
N TYR A 4 11.83 38.69 -1.58
CA TYR A 4 12.36 37.59 -2.41
C TYR A 4 12.74 36.35 -1.60
N TRP A 5 13.25 36.55 -0.37
CA TRP A 5 13.67 35.46 0.50
C TRP A 5 12.49 34.69 1.11
N LEU A 6 11.36 35.38 1.39
CA LEU A 6 10.15 34.71 1.88
C LEU A 6 9.51 33.84 0.79
N GLU A 7 9.36 34.37 -0.43
CA GLU A 7 8.79 33.61 -1.56
C GLU A 7 9.61 32.36 -1.92
N THR A 8 10.94 32.42 -1.80
CA THR A 8 11.80 31.25 -2.02
C THR A 8 11.66 30.19 -0.92
N PHE A 9 11.45 30.60 0.34
CA PHE A 9 11.25 29.68 1.46
C PHE A 9 9.89 28.98 1.36
N GLU A 10 8.86 29.72 0.99
CA GLU A 10 7.49 29.21 0.81
C GLU A 10 7.42 28.25 -0.40
N ARG A 11 8.10 28.58 -1.51
CA ARG A 11 8.24 27.66 -2.65
C ARG A 11 9.04 26.41 -2.30
N GLN A 12 10.12 26.52 -1.53
CA GLN A 12 10.92 25.35 -1.13
C GLN A 12 10.10 24.40 -0.25
N GLY A 13 9.37 24.92 0.75
CA GLY A 13 8.49 24.10 1.59
C GLY A 13 7.34 23.46 0.81
N ALA A 14 6.76 24.17 -0.16
CA ALA A 14 5.72 23.62 -1.03
C ALA A 14 6.24 22.49 -1.93
N VAL A 15 7.43 22.63 -2.51
CA VAL A 15 8.05 21.59 -3.34
C VAL A 15 8.38 20.35 -2.51
N GLU A 16 8.92 20.51 -1.30
CA GLU A 16 9.18 19.40 -0.39
C GLU A 16 7.91 18.64 -0.02
N ASN A 17 6.82 19.35 0.31
CA ASN A 17 5.54 18.73 0.65
C ASN A 17 4.94 17.95 -0.53
N VAL A 18 5.04 18.48 -1.74
CA VAL A 18 4.58 17.78 -2.96
C VAL A 18 5.42 16.54 -3.23
N LEU A 19 6.75 16.61 -3.06
CA LEU A 19 7.63 15.44 -3.22
C LEU A 19 7.34 14.36 -2.18
N ILE A 20 7.11 14.74 -0.92
CA ILE A 20 6.73 13.82 0.16
C ILE A 20 5.38 13.17 -0.16
N GLY A 21 4.38 13.95 -0.58
CA GLY A 21 3.07 13.45 -0.99
C GLY A 21 3.15 12.46 -2.16
N LEU A 22 3.93 12.79 -3.20
CA LEU A 22 4.16 11.90 -4.34
C LEU A 22 4.89 10.62 -3.94
N ALA A 23 5.89 10.70 -3.06
CA ALA A 23 6.60 9.54 -2.55
C ALA A 23 5.67 8.60 -1.77
N LEU A 24 4.79 9.14 -0.91
CA LEU A 24 3.80 8.36 -0.17
C LEU A 24 2.82 7.65 -1.11
N ILE A 25 2.34 8.35 -2.15
CA ILE A 25 1.44 7.76 -3.15
C ILE A 25 2.16 6.66 -3.94
N ALA A 26 3.37 6.92 -4.44
CA ALA A 26 4.15 5.96 -5.20
C ALA A 26 4.46 4.69 -4.39
N PHE A 27 4.86 4.85 -3.12
CA PHE A 27 5.09 3.75 -2.20
C PHE A 27 3.81 2.93 -1.96
N SER A 28 2.68 3.61 -1.75
CA SER A 28 1.40 2.96 -1.52
C SER A 28 0.95 2.16 -2.74
N VAL A 29 1.03 2.75 -3.94
CA VAL A 29 0.71 2.06 -5.19
C VAL A 29 1.59 0.84 -5.40
N TRP A 30 2.91 0.97 -5.17
CA TRP A 30 3.84 -0.15 -5.26
C TRP A 30 3.49 -1.27 -4.27
N TYR A 31 3.17 -0.91 -3.02
CA TYR A 31 2.81 -1.85 -1.96
C TYR A 31 1.54 -2.64 -2.31
N PHE A 32 0.49 -1.95 -2.76
CA PHE A 32 -0.74 -2.61 -3.22
C PHE A 32 -0.49 -3.53 -4.41
N ARG A 33 0.35 -3.11 -5.37
CA ARG A 33 0.70 -3.94 -6.53
C ARG A 33 1.47 -5.21 -6.11
N HIS A 34 2.37 -5.08 -5.13
CA HIS A 34 3.11 -6.21 -4.56
C HIS A 34 2.18 -7.18 -3.81
N LEU A 35 1.28 -6.66 -2.98
CA LEU A 35 0.24 -7.43 -2.31
C LEU A 35 -0.63 -8.22 -3.29
N THR A 36 -1.12 -7.56 -4.33
CA THR A 36 -2.03 -8.18 -5.31
C THR A 36 -1.35 -9.33 -6.06
N ARG A 37 -0.04 -9.22 -6.35
CA ARG A 37 0.73 -10.31 -6.96
C ARG A 37 0.84 -11.51 -6.03
N ARG A 38 1.11 -11.29 -4.74
CA ARG A 38 1.20 -12.37 -3.74
C ARG A 38 -0.15 -13.04 -3.50
N ASP A 39 -1.20 -12.25 -3.37
CA ASP A 39 -2.56 -12.77 -3.17
C ASP A 39 -3.05 -13.58 -4.39
N ARG A 40 -2.72 -13.16 -5.61
CA ARG A 40 -3.04 -13.93 -6.82
C ARG A 40 -2.28 -15.27 -6.87
N ALA A 41 -1.02 -15.28 -6.45
CA ALA A 41 -0.24 -16.52 -6.36
C ALA A 41 -0.81 -17.48 -5.31
N PHE A 42 -1.21 -16.95 -4.15
CA PHE A 42 -1.83 -17.75 -3.08
C PHE A 42 -3.22 -18.27 -3.44
N ARG A 43 -4.05 -17.46 -4.10
CA ARG A 43 -5.36 -17.93 -4.59
C ARG A 43 -5.21 -19.03 -5.64
N LYS A 44 -4.17 -18.95 -6.48
CA LYS A 44 -3.87 -20.00 -7.46
C LYS A 44 -3.45 -21.31 -6.77
N SER A 45 -2.54 -21.26 -5.78
CA SER A 45 -2.14 -22.45 -5.04
C SER A 45 -3.28 -23.05 -4.21
N ARG A 46 -4.16 -22.20 -3.66
CA ARG A 46 -5.39 -22.64 -2.99
C ARG A 46 -6.28 -23.40 -3.97
N PHE A 47 -6.59 -22.80 -5.13
CA PHE A 47 -7.45 -23.41 -6.14
C PHE A 47 -6.91 -24.75 -6.66
N GLU A 48 -5.61 -24.85 -6.93
CA GLU A 48 -4.96 -26.10 -7.37
C GLU A 48 -5.04 -27.22 -6.33
N ARG A 49 -5.13 -26.89 -5.04
CA ARG A 49 -5.28 -27.85 -3.93
C ARG A 49 -6.74 -28.07 -3.48
N THR A 50 -7.69 -27.34 -4.07
CA THR A 50 -9.10 -27.52 -3.72
C THR A 50 -9.68 -28.61 -4.60
N ASN A 51 -10.16 -29.70 -4.01
CA ASN A 51 -10.85 -30.77 -4.76
C ASN A 51 -12.21 -30.25 -5.31
N THR A 52 -12.85 -30.98 -6.22
CA THR A 52 -14.18 -30.68 -6.79
C THR A 52 -15.29 -30.48 -5.75
N HIS A 53 -15.08 -30.92 -4.51
CA HIS A 53 -15.96 -30.71 -3.37
C HIS A 53 -15.72 -29.41 -2.59
N GLY A 54 -14.76 -28.57 -3.00
CA GLY A 54 -14.45 -27.30 -2.35
C GLY A 54 -13.64 -27.43 -1.05
N VAL A 55 -13.12 -28.62 -0.76
CA VAL A 55 -12.30 -28.92 0.42
C VAL A 55 -10.82 -28.91 0.01
N LEU A 56 -9.98 -28.28 0.84
CA LEU A 56 -8.53 -28.34 0.68
C LEU A 56 -8.05 -29.70 1.14
N GLU A 57 -7.53 -30.50 0.21
CA GLU A 57 -6.92 -31.78 0.53
C GLU A 57 -5.44 -31.57 0.83
N PHE A 58 -5.03 -32.00 2.03
CA PHE A 58 -3.64 -32.00 2.46
C PHE A 58 -3.23 -33.45 2.67
N GLU A 59 -2.12 -33.88 2.07
CA GLU A 59 -1.62 -35.27 2.24
C GLU A 59 -1.10 -35.51 3.66
N ASN A 60 -0.69 -34.45 4.37
CA ASN A 60 -0.11 -34.54 5.71
C ASN A 60 -0.47 -33.35 6.60
N TYR A 61 -0.50 -33.61 7.92
CA TYR A 61 -0.77 -32.59 8.94
C TYR A 61 0.26 -31.45 8.94
N GLU A 62 1.52 -31.74 8.59
CA GLU A 62 2.55 -30.71 8.45
C GLU A 62 2.29 -29.74 7.30
N GLU A 63 1.68 -30.20 6.19
CA GLU A 63 1.35 -29.32 5.07
C GLU A 63 0.19 -28.38 5.39
N ALA A 64 -0.82 -28.88 6.11
CA ALA A 64 -1.94 -28.06 6.59
C ALA A 64 -1.42 -26.90 7.47
N ARG A 65 -0.51 -27.20 8.39
CA ARG A 65 0.09 -26.19 9.29
C ARG A 65 0.91 -25.14 8.54
N ARG A 66 1.66 -25.53 7.51
CA ARG A 66 2.41 -24.57 6.67
C ARG A 66 1.47 -23.64 5.92
N PHE A 67 0.35 -24.18 5.42
CA PHE A 67 -0.66 -23.42 4.70
C PHE A 67 -1.38 -22.40 5.61
N GLU A 68 -1.75 -22.79 6.83
CA GLU A 68 -2.33 -21.88 7.82
C GLU A 68 -1.37 -20.74 8.20
N VAL A 69 -0.08 -21.05 8.38
CA VAL A 69 0.94 -20.03 8.68
C VAL A 69 1.12 -19.06 7.51
N GLU A 70 1.06 -19.54 6.27
CA GLU A 70 1.08 -18.67 5.10
C GLU A 70 -0.18 -17.80 4.98
N GLU A 71 -1.36 -18.36 5.25
CA GLU A 71 -2.62 -17.62 5.26
C GLU A 71 -2.62 -16.52 6.34
N ALA A 72 -2.13 -16.84 7.55
CA ALA A 72 -1.97 -15.88 8.63
C ALA A 72 -0.98 -14.75 8.26
N LYS A 73 0.12 -15.06 7.56
CA LYS A 73 1.07 -14.06 7.08
C LYS A 73 0.44 -13.14 6.03
N ILE A 74 -0.36 -13.68 5.11
CA ILE A 74 -1.07 -12.88 4.10
C ILE A 74 -2.14 -12.01 4.78
N GLY A 75 -2.88 -12.56 5.75
CA GLY A 75 -3.84 -11.80 6.55
C GLY A 75 -3.21 -10.66 7.34
N ALA A 76 -2.02 -10.88 7.93
CA ALA A 76 -1.24 -9.83 8.59
C ALA A 76 -0.77 -8.76 7.59
N LEU A 77 -0.33 -9.17 6.39
CA LEU A 77 0.02 -8.24 5.31
C LEU A 77 -1.18 -7.41 4.84
N TYR A 78 -2.38 -8.00 4.78
CA TYR A 78 -3.61 -7.28 4.46
C TYR A 78 -3.96 -6.23 5.52
N ARG A 79 -3.81 -6.55 6.81
CA ARG A 79 -3.97 -5.57 7.90
C ARG A 79 -3.01 -4.39 7.76
N LEU A 80 -1.75 -4.64 7.40
CA LEU A 80 -0.78 -3.58 7.11
C LEU A 80 -1.21 -2.74 5.88
N GLY A 81 -1.83 -3.36 4.88
CA GLY A 81 -2.38 -2.67 3.71
C GLY A 81 -3.46 -1.64 4.01
N VAL A 82 -4.23 -1.81 5.09
CA VAL A 82 -5.18 -0.78 5.54
C VAL A 82 -4.44 0.49 5.97
N GLY A 83 -3.34 0.34 6.73
CA GLY A 83 -2.50 1.47 7.14
C GLY A 83 -1.82 2.17 5.94
N VAL A 84 -1.38 1.40 4.94
CA VAL A 84 -0.82 1.95 3.70
C VAL A 84 -1.87 2.69 2.87
N GLY A 85 -3.12 2.19 2.83
CA GLY A 85 -4.24 2.91 2.21
C GLY A 85 -4.51 4.27 2.87
N ILE A 86 -4.42 4.34 4.20
CA ILE A 86 -4.53 5.61 4.94
C ILE A 86 -3.36 6.54 4.60
N ALA A 87 -2.12 6.03 4.54
CA ALA A 87 -0.95 6.82 4.17
C ALA A 87 -1.07 7.42 2.76
N MET A 88 -1.69 6.69 1.82
CA MET A 88 -2.00 7.21 0.48
C MET A 88 -2.95 8.40 0.54
N LEU A 89 -4.03 8.30 1.32
CA LEU A 89 -5.00 9.40 1.49
C LEU A 89 -4.33 10.63 2.12
N VAL A 90 -3.48 10.44 3.12
CA VAL A 90 -2.69 11.52 3.73
C VAL A 90 -1.79 12.20 2.68
N GLY A 91 -1.12 11.42 1.83
CA GLY A 91 -0.30 11.96 0.74
C GLY A 91 -1.11 12.82 -0.26
N VAL A 92 -2.32 12.38 -0.61
CA VAL A 92 -3.23 13.15 -1.49
C VAL A 92 -3.67 14.45 -0.83
N VAL A 93 -4.07 14.41 0.45
CA VAL A 93 -4.47 15.60 1.20
C VAL A 93 -3.32 16.61 1.30
N PHE A 94 -2.09 16.15 1.52
CA PHE A 94 -0.90 17.02 1.55
C PHE A 94 -0.68 17.75 0.22
N ILE A 95 -0.83 17.06 -0.91
CA ILE A 95 -0.71 17.68 -2.23
C ILE A 95 -1.83 18.71 -2.43
N ILE A 96 -3.07 18.36 -2.11
CA ILE A 96 -4.21 19.28 -2.25
C ILE A 96 -4.06 20.50 -1.34
N ALA A 97 -3.63 20.34 -0.09
CA ALA A 97 -3.42 21.45 0.84
C ALA A 97 -2.30 22.39 0.38
N THR A 98 -1.29 21.85 -0.32
CA THR A 98 -0.16 22.64 -0.84
C THR A 98 -0.52 23.35 -2.14
N VAL A 99 -1.37 22.74 -2.99
CA VAL A 99 -1.71 23.26 -4.32
C VAL A 99 -3.01 24.07 -4.32
N GLY A 100 -3.95 23.79 -3.41
CA GLY A 100 -5.22 24.50 -3.27
C GLY A 100 -5.08 26.03 -3.13
N PRO A 101 -4.14 26.54 -2.31
CA PRO A 101 -3.90 27.98 -2.19
C PRO A 101 -3.36 28.65 -3.45
N LEU A 102 -2.93 27.90 -4.48
CA LEU A 102 -2.50 28.45 -5.78
C LEU A 102 -3.68 28.76 -6.71
N PHE A 103 -4.90 28.34 -6.37
CA PHE A 103 -6.11 28.50 -7.19
C PHE A 103 -7.15 29.45 -6.59
N GLU A 104 -6.88 30.04 -5.42
CA GLU A 104 -7.61 31.18 -4.84
C GLU A 104 -6.91 32.50 -5.18
#